data_AF-A0A9C5ZIJ2-F1
#
_entry.id   AF-A0A9C5ZIJ2-F1
#
_cell.length_a   1.000
_cell.length_b   1.000
_cell.length_c   1.000
_cell.angle_alpha   90.00
_cell.angle_beta   90.00
_cell.angle_gamma   90.00
#
_symmetry.space_group_name_H-M   'P 1'
#
loop_
_entity.id
_entity.type
_entity.pdbx_description
1 polymer ?
#
loop_
_entity_poly.entity_id
_entity_poly.type
_entity_poly.pdbx_seq_one_letter_code
_entity_poly.pdbx_strand_id
1 'polypeptide(L)'
;MLAIRISVYGICEPKFCPECTLGLDLKHTDLLILSQYVRSDGCMLPKRITGLCYRQQKRIGSLVTMAQKAGLMPNLAPAGSKKDPKSRFGWKNFNKYFYESTIKY
;
A
#
# COMPACT_ATOMS: atom_id res chain seq x y z
N MET A 1 3.89 35.09 -1.17
CA MET A 1 3.56 34.11 -2.21
C MET A 1 4.81 33.29 -2.51
N LEU A 2 4.97 32.16 -1.81
CA LEU A 2 5.78 30.97 -2.15
C LEU A 2 5.75 30.14 -0.87
N ALA A 3 4.66 29.39 -0.68
CA ALA A 3 4.62 28.34 0.31
C ALA A 3 5.65 27.30 -0.14
N ILE A 4 6.81 27.31 0.50
CA ILE A 4 7.85 26.30 0.37
C ILE A 4 7.17 24.98 0.73
N ARG A 5 6.79 24.19 -0.28
CA ARG A 5 6.43 22.79 -0.09
C ARG A 5 7.68 22.13 0.46
N ILE A 6 7.69 21.87 1.76
CA ILE A 6 8.71 21.10 2.46
C ILE A 6 8.71 19.71 1.81
N SER A 7 9.56 19.56 0.80
CA SER A 7 9.84 18.28 0.20
C SER A 7 10.88 17.61 1.10
N VAL A 8 10.47 16.53 1.74
CA VAL A 8 11.28 15.73 2.66
C VAL A 8 12.27 14.90 1.83
N TYR A 9 13.21 15.55 1.14
CA TYR A 9 14.31 14.93 0.38
C TYR A 9 15.60 14.87 1.22
N GLY A 10 15.50 14.52 2.51
CA GLY A 10 16.58 14.82 3.46
C GLY A 10 17.36 13.66 4.09
N ILE A 11 16.87 12.42 4.17
CA ILE A 11 17.57 11.33 4.91
C ILE A 11 17.28 9.93 4.34
N CYS A 12 16.92 9.82 3.07
CA CYS A 12 16.82 8.51 2.41
C CYS A 12 18.14 8.24 1.69
N GLU A 13 19.01 7.41 2.29
CA GLU A 13 20.14 6.78 1.61
C GLU A 13 19.73 6.21 0.24
N PRO A 14 20.65 6.06 -0.74
CA PRO A 14 20.32 5.70 -2.11
C PRO A 14 19.80 4.25 -2.20
N LYS A 15 18.52 4.08 -1.89
CA LYS A 15 17.75 2.84 -2.03
C LYS A 15 16.47 3.20 -2.75
N PHE A 16 16.16 2.45 -3.80
CA PHE A 16 15.07 2.75 -4.71
C PHE A 16 13.74 2.86 -3.96
N CYS A 17 13.13 4.03 -4.06
CA CYS A 17 11.93 4.40 -3.34
C CYS A 17 10.94 5.02 -4.34
N PRO A 18 9.77 4.44 -4.64
CA PRO A 18 8.93 4.86 -5.76
C PRO A 18 8.54 6.36 -5.70
N GLU A 19 8.22 6.88 -4.52
CA GLU A 19 7.88 8.30 -4.39
C GLU A 19 9.12 9.21 -4.27
N CYS A 20 10.22 8.74 -3.68
CA CYS A 20 11.41 9.58 -3.43
C CYS A 20 12.38 9.59 -4.61
N THR A 21 12.40 8.54 -5.44
CA THR A 21 13.30 8.40 -6.58
C THR A 21 12.57 8.70 -7.88
N LEU A 22 11.33 8.20 -8.05
CA LEU A 22 10.55 8.38 -9.28
C LEU A 22 9.50 9.49 -9.19
N GLY A 23 9.25 10.05 -7.99
CA GLY A 23 8.18 11.05 -7.81
C GLY A 23 6.78 10.49 -8.08
N LEU A 24 6.59 9.17 -7.99
CA LEU A 24 5.34 8.52 -8.39
C LEU A 24 4.29 8.59 -7.28
N ASP A 25 3.12 9.12 -7.61
CA ASP A 25 1.96 9.16 -6.72
C ASP A 25 1.19 7.84 -6.75
N LEU A 26 1.52 6.94 -5.83
CA LEU A 26 0.88 5.62 -5.72
C LEU A 26 -0.52 5.68 -5.10
N LYS A 27 -1.45 4.98 -5.74
CA LYS A 27 -2.83 4.74 -5.30
C LYS A 27 -3.05 3.30 -4.86
N HIS A 28 -4.12 3.05 -4.11
CA HIS A 28 -4.50 1.70 -3.67
C HIS A 28 -5.02 0.82 -4.83
N THR A 29 -5.32 1.45 -5.96
CA THR A 29 -5.71 0.81 -7.23
C THR A 29 -4.54 0.28 -8.04
N ASP A 30 -3.30 0.67 -7.71
CA ASP A 30 -2.11 0.36 -8.52
C ASP A 30 -1.55 -1.03 -8.17
N LEU A 31 -2.35 -2.05 -8.47
CA LEU A 31 -2.08 -3.45 -8.10
C LEU A 31 -0.78 -3.99 -8.69
N LEU A 32 -0.39 -3.52 -9.88
CA LEU A 32 0.83 -3.95 -10.56
C LEU A 32 2.10 -3.56 -9.79
N ILE A 33 2.08 -2.42 -9.11
CA ILE A 33 3.20 -1.94 -8.30
C ILE A 33 3.11 -2.55 -6.90
N LEU A 34 1.91 -2.55 -6.30
CA LEU A 34 1.71 -3.08 -4.95
C LEU A 34 2.00 -4.58 -4.85
N SER A 35 1.69 -5.37 -5.87
CA SER A 35 1.96 -6.81 -5.90
C SER A 35 3.45 -7.16 -5.82
N GLN A 36 4.34 -6.27 -6.26
CA GLN A 36 5.80 -6.47 -6.16
C GLN A 36 6.30 -6.45 -4.70
N TYR A 37 5.59 -5.77 -3.82
CA TYR A 37 5.95 -5.62 -2.40
C TYR A 37 5.23 -6.62 -1.48
N VAL A 38 4.46 -7.54 -2.05
CA VAL A 38 3.60 -8.48 -1.31
C VAL A 38 3.98 -9.92 -1.68
N ARG A 39 3.99 -10.81 -0.70
CA ARG A 39 4.23 -12.25 -0.93
C ARG A 39 2.97 -12.90 -1.51
N SER A 40 3.10 -14.11 -2.07
CA SER A 40 1.96 -14.98 -2.46
C SER A 40 0.86 -15.08 -1.40
N ASP A 41 1.23 -14.99 -0.11
CA ASP A 41 0.31 -15.13 1.02
C ASP A 41 -0.41 -13.83 1.39
N GLY A 42 -0.10 -12.72 0.71
CA GLY A 42 -0.78 -11.43 0.93
C GLY A 42 -0.18 -10.61 2.05
N CYS A 43 0.81 -11.15 2.75
CA CYS A 43 1.60 -10.40 3.70
C CYS A 43 2.60 -9.50 2.95
N MET A 44 2.76 -8.28 3.46
CA MET A 44 3.77 -7.35 2.98
C MET A 44 5.19 -7.88 3.23
N LEU A 45 6.09 -7.70 2.26
CA LEU A 45 7.50 -8.03 2.42
C LEU A 45 8.16 -7.13 3.49
N PRO A 46 9.08 -7.68 4.31
CA PRO A 46 9.77 -6.91 5.34
C PRO A 46 10.73 -5.89 4.74
N LYS A 47 10.94 -4.78 5.46
CA LYS A 47 11.81 -3.66 5.04
C LYS A 47 13.21 -4.10 4.60
N ARG A 48 13.78 -5.11 5.25
CA ARG A 48 15.12 -5.65 4.93
C ARG A 48 15.22 -6.20 3.51
N ILE A 49 14.11 -6.61 2.90
CA ILE A 49 14.03 -7.15 1.55
C ILE A 49 13.59 -6.06 0.57
N THR A 50 12.57 -5.26 0.93
CA THR A 50 12.04 -4.22 0.04
C THR A 50 12.98 -3.04 -0.15
N GLY A 51 13.87 -2.77 0.81
CA GLY A 51 14.83 -1.67 0.73
C GLY A 51 14.22 -0.27 0.89
N LEU A 52 12.91 -0.18 1.15
CA LEU A 52 12.18 1.08 1.23
C LEU A 52 12.53 1.90 2.47
N CYS A 53 12.40 3.23 2.37
CA CYS A 53 12.43 4.13 3.52
C CYS A 53 11.28 3.78 4.50
N TYR A 54 11.47 4.05 5.79
CA TYR A 54 10.49 3.70 6.83
C TYR A 54 9.10 4.30 6.57
N ARG A 55 9.07 5.57 6.15
CA ARG A 55 7.83 6.28 5.79
C ARG A 55 7.12 5.62 4.60
N GLN A 56 7.87 5.23 3.58
CA GLN A 56 7.31 4.57 2.41
C GLN A 56 6.84 3.15 2.70
N GLN A 57 7.58 2.40 3.50
CA GLN A 57 7.15 1.07 3.95
C GLN A 57 5.80 1.16 4.67
N LYS A 58 5.61 2.14 5.56
CA LYS A 58 4.31 2.38 6.20
C LYS A 58 3.22 2.76 5.19
N ARG A 59 3.53 3.69 4.27
CA ARG A 59 2.57 4.14 3.24
C ARG A 59 2.11 2.98 2.34
N ILE A 60 3.04 2.21 1.79
CA ILE A 60 2.73 1.06 0.94
C ILE A 60 1.96 0.00 1.75
N GLY A 61 2.27 -0.19 3.04
CA GLY A 61 1.55 -1.13 3.90
C GLY A 61 0.08 -0.73 4.07
N SER A 62 -0.19 0.56 4.24
CA SER A 62 -1.55 1.09 4.26
C SER A 62 -2.25 0.92 2.91
N LEU A 63 -1.57 1.18 1.79
CA LEU A 63 -2.11 0.99 0.43
C LEU A 63 -2.49 -0.47 0.17
N VAL A 64 -1.62 -1.42 0.50
CA VAL A 64 -1.90 -2.86 0.39
C VAL A 64 -3.11 -3.25 1.24
N THR A 65 -3.19 -2.77 2.47
CA THR A 65 -4.32 -3.05 3.37
C THR A 65 -5.64 -2.50 2.81
N MET A 66 -5.61 -1.31 2.21
CA MET A 66 -6.79 -0.72 1.55
C MET A 66 -7.19 -1.53 0.32
N ALA A 67 -6.24 -1.91 -0.55
CA ALA A 67 -6.50 -2.74 -1.72
C ALA A 67 -7.13 -4.10 -1.36
N GLN A 68 -6.62 -4.76 -0.32
CA GLN A 68 -7.18 -6.03 0.17
C GLN A 68 -8.60 -5.88 0.74
N LYS A 69 -8.84 -4.80 1.50
CA LYS A 69 -10.17 -4.50 2.05
C LYS A 69 -11.17 -4.13 0.94
N ALA A 70 -10.72 -3.42 -0.09
CA ALA A 70 -11.51 -3.10 -1.27
C ALA A 70 -11.80 -4.33 -2.15
N GLY A 71 -11.06 -5.44 -1.96
CA GLY A 71 -11.26 -6.68 -2.72
C GLY A 71 -10.51 -6.72 -4.05
N LEU A 72 -9.51 -5.86 -4.24
CA LEU A 72 -8.75 -5.74 -5.49
C LEU A 72 -7.64 -6.81 -5.63
N MET A 73 -7.29 -7.53 -4.55
CA MET A 73 -6.20 -8.53 -4.53
C MET A 73 -6.68 -9.92 -4.06
N PRO A 74 -7.55 -10.64 -4.79
CA PRO A 74 -8.08 -11.93 -4.36
C PRO A 74 -7.04 -13.07 -4.43
N ASN A 75 -6.10 -13.02 -5.38
CA ASN A 75 -5.12 -14.09 -5.62
C ASN A 75 -4.07 -14.19 -4.52
N LEU A 76 -3.72 -13.07 -3.88
CA LEU A 76 -2.70 -13.02 -2.85
C LEU A 76 -3.26 -13.31 -1.46
N ALA A 77 -4.54 -13.64 -1.31
CA ALA A 77 -5.09 -13.82 0.03
C ALA A 77 -4.91 -15.29 0.49
N PRO A 78 -4.60 -15.54 1.78
CA PRO A 78 -4.40 -16.89 2.28
C PRO A 78 -5.71 -17.70 2.22
N ALA A 79 -5.64 -19.02 2.23
CA ALA A 79 -6.82 -19.89 2.04
C ALA A 79 -7.95 -19.63 3.05
N GLY A 80 -7.61 -19.32 4.31
CA GLY A 80 -8.59 -18.98 5.35
C GLY A 80 -9.10 -17.53 5.30
N SER A 81 -8.56 -16.69 4.42
CA SER A 81 -9.12 -15.36 4.22
C SER A 81 -10.41 -15.49 3.43
N LYS A 82 -11.46 -14.82 3.90
CA LYS A 82 -12.76 -14.72 3.23
C LYS A 82 -12.60 -13.88 1.95
N LYS A 83 -11.96 -14.49 0.94
CA LYS A 83 -11.62 -13.92 -0.37
C LYS A 83 -12.84 -13.27 -0.98
N ASP A 84 -13.93 -14.01 -0.97
CA ASP A 84 -15.23 -13.56 -1.41
C ASP A 84 -15.77 -12.50 -0.44
N PRO A 85 -16.02 -11.26 -0.91
CA PRO A 85 -16.55 -10.19 -0.06
C PRO A 85 -17.83 -10.62 0.66
N LYS A 86 -18.71 -11.36 -0.02
CA LYS A 86 -19.99 -11.85 0.53
C LYS A 86 -19.83 -12.77 1.75
N SER A 87 -18.69 -13.46 1.90
CA SER A 87 -18.40 -14.34 3.04
C SER A 87 -17.94 -13.56 4.29
N ARG A 88 -17.59 -12.28 4.14
CA ARG A 88 -17.12 -11.41 5.22
C ARG A 88 -18.24 -11.08 6.21
N PHE A 89 -17.89 -10.93 7.48
CA PHE A 89 -18.86 -10.72 8.56
C PHE A 89 -19.37 -9.28 8.60
N GLY A 90 -20.70 -9.14 8.72
CA GLY A 90 -21.39 -7.85 8.89
C GLY A 90 -21.08 -6.88 7.76
N TRP A 91 -20.87 -5.61 8.09
CA TRP A 91 -20.61 -4.51 7.15
C TRP A 91 -19.36 -4.68 6.26
N LYS A 92 -18.51 -5.68 6.51
CA LYS A 92 -17.31 -5.95 5.71
C LYS A 92 -17.63 -6.63 4.37
N ASN A 93 -18.86 -7.10 4.19
CA ASN A 93 -19.30 -7.73 2.94
C ASN A 93 -19.63 -6.72 1.84
N PHE A 94 -19.92 -5.47 2.20
CA PHE A 94 -20.22 -4.41 1.25
C PHE A 94 -18.95 -3.86 0.60
N ASN A 95 -19.11 -3.35 -0.64
CA ASN A 95 -18.04 -2.70 -1.37
C ASN A 95 -17.52 -1.50 -0.59
N LYS A 96 -16.19 -1.38 -0.51
CA LYS A 96 -15.52 -0.30 0.22
C LYS A 96 -14.56 0.43 -0.70
N TYR A 97 -14.70 1.74 -0.72
CA TYR A 97 -13.84 2.64 -1.46
C TYR A 97 -13.01 3.44 -0.48
N PHE A 98 -11.75 3.69 -0.84
CA PHE A 98 -10.82 4.47 -0.03
C PHE A 98 -10.36 5.70 -0.81
N TYR A 99 -10.07 6.77 -0.08
CA TYR A 99 -9.40 7.94 -0.63
C TYR A 99 -7.97 7.99 -0.05
N GLU A 100 -6.98 8.15 -0.92
CA GLU A 100 -5.56 8.18 -0.54
C GLU A 100 -5.23 9.34 0.41
N SER A 101 -6.01 10.42 0.36
CA SER A 101 -5.91 11.56 1.27
C SER A 101 -6.14 11.20 2.75
N THR A 102 -6.77 10.04 3.02
CA THR A 102 -7.03 9.57 4.39
C THR A 102 -5.86 8.82 5.02
N ILE A 103 -4.78 8.55 4.27
CA ILE A 103 -3.59 7.89 4.79
C ILE A 103 -2.86 8.85 5.74
N LYS A 104 -2.91 8.55 7.04
CA LYS A 104 -2.09 9.23 8.05
C LYS A 104 -0.72 8.52 8.13
N TYR A 105 0.38 9.24 7.93
CA TYR A 105 1.75 8.74 8.10
C TYR A 105 2.38 9.26 9.38
#